data_AF-A0A969CP11-F1
#
_entry.id   AF-A0A969CP11-F1
#
_cell.length_a   1.000
_cell.length_b   1.000
_cell.length_c   1.000
_cell.angle_alpha   90.00
_cell.angle_beta   90.00
_cell.angle_gamma   90.00
#
_symmetry.space_group_name_H-M   'P 1'
#
loop_
_entity.id
_entity.type
_entity.pdbx_description
1 polymer ?
#
loop_
_entity_poly.entity_id
_entity_poly.type
_entity_poly.pdbx_seq_one_letter_code
_entity_poly.pdbx_strand_id
1 'polypeptide(L)'
;MYVAQIYGLLVVSDFWLLDSPEMELETRDPDIVVRFGIVENSPSKVGSQVFSGFLPKVGTFLICNGNEVIVEPLPDIDDCILRPCILGSAMSVILQQRGFLVLHASAVLMQGERSHFSAPRVLESLQLHQLL
;
A
#
# COMPACT_ATOMS: atom_id res chain seq x y z
N MET A 1 -6.70 -6.01 15.46
CA MET A 1 -6.47 -4.99 14.42
C MET A 1 -5.24 -4.22 14.83
N TYR A 2 -4.27 -4.16 13.93
CA TYR A 2 -2.96 -3.53 14.10
C TYR A 2 -2.97 -2.17 13.40
N VAL A 3 -2.28 -1.18 13.99
CA VAL A 3 -2.25 0.19 13.46
C VAL A 3 -0.81 0.60 13.21
N ALA A 4 -0.56 1.13 12.02
CA ALA A 4 0.75 1.59 11.59
C ALA A 4 0.65 2.87 10.76
N GLN A 5 1.69 3.70 10.81
CA GLN A 5 1.84 4.79 9.85
C GLN A 5 2.83 4.38 8.76
N ILE A 6 2.36 4.31 7.52
CA ILE A 6 3.17 3.90 6.35
C ILE A 6 3.03 4.99 5.30
N TYR A 7 4.15 5.56 4.83
CA TYR A 7 4.14 6.67 3.85
C TYR A 7 3.30 7.88 4.30
N GLY A 8 3.23 8.14 5.61
CA GLY A 8 2.40 9.21 6.18
C GLY A 8 0.89 8.90 6.23
N LEU A 9 0.47 7.70 5.80
CA LEU A 9 -0.92 7.24 5.81
C LEU A 9 -1.17 6.33 7.03
N LEU A 10 -2.31 6.51 7.66
CA LEU A 10 -2.77 5.64 8.74
C LEU A 10 -3.30 4.33 8.15
N VAL A 11 -2.62 3.23 8.45
CA VAL A 11 -2.96 1.89 7.95
C VAL A 11 -3.46 1.03 9.10
N VAL A 12 -4.67 0.49 8.95
CA VAL A 12 -5.24 -0.51 9.85
C VAL A 12 -5.18 -1.87 9.17
N SER A 13 -4.67 -2.88 9.87
CA SER A 13 -4.44 -4.21 9.31
C SER A 13 -4.95 -5.33 10.22
N ASP A 14 -5.36 -6.45 9.64
CA ASP A 14 -5.71 -7.67 10.38
C ASP A 14 -4.49 -8.39 10.98
N PHE A 15 -3.30 -8.14 10.43
CA PHE A 15 -2.03 -8.75 10.86
C PHE A 15 -0.91 -7.70 10.95
N TRP A 16 0.18 -8.08 11.60
CA TRP A 16 1.31 -7.21 11.88
C TRP A 16 2.06 -6.85 10.59
N LEU A 17 2.19 -5.55 10.28
CA LEU A 17 2.86 -5.08 9.06
C LEU A 17 4.29 -4.58 9.27
N LEU A 18 4.61 -3.99 10.44
CA LEU A 18 5.90 -3.34 10.71
C LEU A 18 6.44 -3.78 12.06
N ASP A 19 7.72 -4.13 12.18
CA ASP A 19 8.36 -4.53 13.45
C ASP A 19 8.46 -3.42 14.53
N SER A 20 7.91 -2.22 14.26
CA SER A 20 7.90 -1.05 15.15
C SER A 20 6.66 -1.02 16.05
N PRO A 21 6.71 -0.33 17.21
CA PRO A 21 5.63 -0.40 18.21
C PRO A 21 4.28 0.01 17.62
N GLU A 22 3.24 -0.73 18.02
CA GLU A 22 1.83 -0.42 17.77
C GLU A 22 1.57 1.05 18.13
N MET A 23 1.01 1.82 17.19
CA MET A 23 0.47 3.12 17.53
C MET A 23 -0.90 2.93 18.19
N GLU A 24 -1.21 3.75 19.18
CA GLU A 24 -2.57 3.83 19.69
C GLU A 24 -3.51 4.24 18.54
N LEU A 25 -4.72 3.65 18.52
CA LEU A 25 -5.79 4.07 17.63
C LEU A 25 -6.09 5.54 17.89
N GLU A 26 -5.48 6.45 17.11
CA GLU A 26 -5.94 7.82 17.09
C GLU A 26 -7.39 7.84 16.59
N THR A 27 -8.21 8.75 17.12
CA THR A 27 -9.64 8.91 16.79
C THR A 27 -9.90 9.38 15.34
N ARG A 28 -8.96 9.15 14.43
CA ARG A 28 -9.01 9.51 13.02
C ARG A 28 -9.40 8.27 12.20
N ASP A 29 -10.25 8.46 11.20
CA ASP A 29 -10.57 7.41 10.24
C ASP A 29 -9.31 6.88 9.54
N PRO A 30 -9.17 5.56 9.34
CA PRO A 30 -8.00 4.99 8.68
C PRO A 30 -7.92 5.46 7.22
N ASP A 31 -6.72 5.84 6.79
CA ASP A 31 -6.49 6.15 5.38
C ASP A 31 -6.53 4.87 4.53
N ILE A 32 -6.02 3.75 5.07
CA ILE A 32 -5.98 2.45 4.38
C ILE A 32 -6.40 1.34 5.34
N VAL A 33 -7.21 0.40 4.85
CA VAL A 33 -7.56 -0.84 5.55
C VAL A 33 -7.02 -2.04 4.78
N VAL A 34 -6.25 -2.90 5.47
CA VAL A 34 -5.72 -4.16 4.96
C VAL A 34 -6.41 -5.30 5.71
N ARG A 35 -7.04 -6.21 4.98
CA ARG A 35 -7.75 -7.34 5.59
C ARG A 35 -7.58 -8.63 4.83
N PHE A 36 -7.75 -9.74 5.53
CA PHE A 36 -7.90 -11.02 4.87
C PHE A 36 -9.32 -11.18 4.32
N GLY A 37 -9.45 -11.79 3.15
CA GLY A 37 -10.75 -12.05 2.56
C GLY A 37 -10.65 -12.78 1.24
N ILE A 38 -11.77 -13.37 0.82
CA ILE A 38 -11.89 -14.04 -0.47
C ILE A 38 -11.93 -12.97 -1.56
N VAL A 39 -11.04 -13.05 -2.55
CA VAL A 39 -11.04 -12.13 -3.68
C VAL A 39 -11.99 -12.69 -4.74
N GLU A 40 -13.25 -12.27 -4.69
CA GLU A 40 -14.18 -12.57 -5.76
C GLU A 40 -13.80 -11.82 -7.04
N ASN A 41 -13.80 -12.51 -8.17
CA ASN A 41 -13.36 -11.98 -9.46
C ASN A 41 -14.37 -11.02 -10.12
N SER A 42 -15.33 -10.49 -9.34
CA SER A 42 -16.33 -9.54 -9.82
C SER A 42 -15.92 -8.11 -9.46
N PRO A 43 -15.55 -7.27 -10.44
CA PRO A 43 -15.25 -5.85 -10.19
C PRO A 43 -16.58 -5.10 -9.96
N SER A 44 -17.19 -5.33 -8.81
CA SER A 44 -18.56 -4.88 -8.52
C SER A 44 -18.57 -3.50 -7.87
N LYS A 45 -17.89 -2.51 -8.46
CA LYS A 45 -18.14 -1.07 -8.20
C LYS A 45 -17.86 -0.27 -9.47
N VAL A 46 -18.92 -0.04 -10.25
CA VAL A 46 -18.91 0.88 -11.41
C VAL A 46 -18.42 2.26 -10.93
N GLY A 47 -17.29 2.71 -11.47
CA GLY A 47 -16.66 4.01 -11.12
C GLY A 47 -15.57 3.95 -10.04
N SER A 48 -15.25 2.78 -9.47
CA SER A 48 -14.12 2.62 -8.55
C SER A 48 -12.83 2.21 -9.26
N GLN A 49 -11.69 2.72 -8.77
CA GLN A 49 -10.37 2.25 -9.21
C GLN A 49 -10.10 0.90 -8.55
N VAL A 50 -10.15 -0.19 -9.33
CA VAL A 50 -9.95 -1.55 -8.83
C VAL A 50 -8.75 -2.18 -9.53
N PHE A 51 -7.85 -2.77 -8.75
CA PHE A 51 -6.74 -3.57 -9.24
C PHE A 51 -6.84 -4.96 -8.60
N SER A 52 -6.79 -6.00 -9.43
CA SER A 52 -6.67 -7.39 -8.99
C SER A 52 -5.39 -7.97 -9.55
N GLY A 53 -4.59 -8.59 -8.70
CA GLY A 53 -3.31 -9.19 -9.08
C GLY A 53 -3.07 -10.49 -8.34
N PHE A 54 -2.47 -11.46 -9.04
CA PHE A 54 -2.02 -12.71 -8.44
C PHE A 54 -0.49 -12.73 -8.38
N LEU A 55 0.05 -12.91 -7.18
CA LEU A 55 1.48 -13.15 -6.99
C LEU A 55 1.72 -14.66 -6.84
N PRO A 56 2.48 -15.28 -7.76
CA PRO A 56 2.81 -16.69 -7.65
C PRO A 56 3.46 -16.99 -6.29
N LYS A 57 3.02 -18.08 -5.64
CA LYS A 57 3.49 -18.51 -4.31
C LYS A 57 3.15 -17.55 -3.15
N VAL A 58 2.27 -16.58 -3.34
CA VAL A 58 1.82 -15.69 -2.26
C VAL A 58 0.30 -15.69 -2.17
N GLY A 59 -0.39 -15.39 -3.27
CA GLY A 59 -1.86 -15.31 -3.27
C GLY A 59 -2.39 -14.18 -4.15
N THR A 60 -3.68 -13.92 -3.97
CA THR A 60 -4.42 -12.92 -4.72
C THR A 60 -4.58 -11.65 -3.89
N PHE A 61 -4.40 -10.50 -4.53
CA PHE A 61 -4.57 -9.19 -3.93
C PHE A 61 -5.63 -8.42 -4.70
N LEU A 62 -6.57 -7.81 -3.98
CA LEU A 62 -7.54 -6.87 -4.51
C LEU A 62 -7.34 -5.50 -3.85
N ILE A 63 -7.16 -4.47 -4.65
CA ILE A 63 -6.85 -3.12 -4.19
C ILE A 63 -7.87 -2.15 -4.78
N CYS A 64 -8.58 -1.45 -3.90
CA CYS A 64 -9.73 -0.63 -4.27
C CYS A 64 -9.54 0.81 -3.79
N ASN A 65 -9.80 1.76 -4.70
CA ASN A 65 -9.93 3.20 -4.45
C ASN A 65 -8.78 3.86 -3.67
N GLY A 66 -7.60 3.24 -3.65
CA GLY A 66 -6.45 3.69 -2.89
C GLY A 66 -6.63 3.64 -1.38
N ASN A 67 -7.63 2.96 -0.82
CA ASN A 67 -7.88 2.92 0.62
C ASN A 67 -8.18 1.52 1.17
N GLU A 68 -8.25 0.50 0.33
CA GLU A 68 -8.59 -0.85 0.76
C GLU A 68 -7.71 -1.88 0.05
N VAL A 69 -7.20 -2.84 0.82
CA VAL A 69 -6.47 -4.01 0.35
C VAL A 69 -7.11 -5.25 0.94
N ILE A 70 -7.57 -6.16 0.08
CA ILE A 70 -8.02 -7.50 0.45
C ILE A 70 -6.97 -8.49 -0.02
N VAL A 71 -6.56 -9.36 0.90
CA VAL A 71 -5.55 -10.38 0.67
C VAL A 71 -6.19 -11.74 0.81
N GLU A 72 -6.07 -12.55 -0.23
CA GLU A 72 -6.37 -13.98 -0.22
C GLU A 72 -5.04 -14.75 -0.35
N PRO A 73 -4.35 -15.04 0.77
CA PRO A 73 -3.09 -15.75 0.74
C PRO A 73 -3.31 -17.21 0.32
N LEU A 74 -2.30 -17.80 -0.32
CA LEU A 74 -2.27 -19.25 -0.51
C LEU A 74 -2.16 -19.96 0.86
N PRO A 75 -2.55 -21.25 0.94
CA PRO A 75 -2.33 -22.04 2.14
C PRO A 75 -0.85 -22.03 2.56
N ASP A 76 -0.60 -21.98 3.86
CA ASP A 76 0.73 -22.06 4.48
C ASP A 76 1.70 -20.90 4.15
N ILE A 77 1.18 -19.75 3.72
CA ILE A 77 2.00 -18.54 3.54
C ILE A 77 2.28 -17.87 4.88
N ASP A 78 3.56 -17.68 5.15
CA ASP A 78 4.05 -16.95 6.32
C ASP A 78 3.88 -15.44 6.14
N ASP A 79 3.48 -14.76 7.22
CA ASP A 79 3.40 -13.30 7.31
C ASP A 79 4.74 -12.62 6.93
N CYS A 80 5.87 -13.28 7.14
CA CYS A 80 7.20 -12.79 6.72
C CYS A 80 7.33 -12.61 5.19
N ILE A 81 6.60 -13.40 4.40
CA ILE A 81 6.55 -13.27 2.93
C ILE A 81 5.46 -12.26 2.55
N LEU A 82 4.34 -12.27 3.27
CA LEU A 82 3.20 -11.43 2.95
C LEU A 82 3.46 -9.94 3.19
N ARG A 83 4.13 -9.62 4.29
CA ARG A 83 4.50 -8.25 4.68
C ARG A 83 5.20 -7.47 3.57
N PRO A 84 6.34 -7.91 3.01
CA PRO A 84 7.03 -7.17 1.96
C PRO A 84 6.20 -7.05 0.66
N CYS A 85 5.36 -8.03 0.34
CA CYS A 85 4.44 -7.93 -0.80
C CYS A 85 3.42 -6.80 -0.63
N ILE A 86 2.93 -6.60 0.59
CA ILE A 86 1.96 -5.54 0.88
C ILE A 86 2.64 -4.18 0.96
N LEU A 87 3.72 -4.08 1.74
CA LEU A 87 4.51 -2.84 1.88
C LEU A 87 5.11 -2.37 0.55
N GLY A 88 5.46 -3.30 -0.34
CA GLY A 88 5.97 -3.01 -1.68
C GLY A 88 4.87 -2.90 -2.73
N SER A 89 4.39 -4.05 -3.23
CA SER A 89 3.51 -4.11 -4.40
C SER A 89 2.14 -3.49 -4.13
N ALA A 90 1.50 -3.83 -3.01
CA ALA A 90 0.14 -3.33 -2.74
C ALA A 90 0.14 -1.81 -2.48
N MET A 91 1.06 -1.32 -1.65
CA MET A 91 1.22 0.12 -1.42
C MET A 91 1.57 0.89 -2.69
N SER A 92 2.36 0.31 -3.60
CA SER A 92 2.66 0.94 -4.90
C SER A 92 1.39 1.17 -5.72
N VAL A 93 0.45 0.21 -5.72
CA VAL A 93 -0.83 0.36 -6.42
C VAL A 93 -1.72 1.37 -5.72
N ILE A 94 -1.79 1.36 -4.38
CA ILE A 94 -2.57 2.34 -3.60
C ILE A 94 -2.12 3.77 -3.92
N LEU A 95 -0.82 4.01 -3.87
CA LEU A 95 -0.24 5.32 -4.14
C LEU A 95 -0.53 5.77 -5.59
N GLN A 96 -0.45 4.86 -6.57
CA GLN A 96 -0.87 5.12 -7.95
C GLN A 96 -2.34 5.49 -8.07
N GLN A 97 -3.24 4.78 -7.38
CA GLN A 97 -4.68 5.10 -7.38
C GLN A 97 -4.98 6.47 -6.72
N ARG A 98 -4.10 6.93 -5.81
CA ARG A 98 -4.12 8.27 -5.21
C ARG A 98 -3.42 9.34 -6.05
N GLY A 99 -2.91 9.01 -7.23
CA GLY A 99 -2.23 9.94 -8.15
C GLY A 99 -0.75 10.17 -7.85
N PHE A 100 -0.11 9.32 -7.05
CA PHE A 100 1.34 9.32 -6.83
C PHE A 100 2.04 8.32 -7.76
N LEU A 101 3.13 8.73 -8.41
CA LEU A 101 3.89 7.83 -9.28
C LEU A 101 4.95 7.10 -8.45
N VAL A 102 4.77 5.80 -8.23
CA VAL A 102 5.72 4.94 -7.51
C VAL A 102 6.63 4.26 -8.52
N LEU A 103 7.78 4.87 -8.80
CA LEU A 103 8.82 4.24 -9.60
C LEU A 103 9.62 3.30 -8.69
N HIS A 104 9.81 2.06 -9.15
CA HIS A 104 10.37 0.94 -8.39
C HIS A 104 11.88 1.05 -8.06
N ALA A 105 12.44 2.25 -8.12
CA ALA A 105 13.81 2.54 -7.77
C ALA A 105 13.79 3.75 -6.83
N SER A 106 14.41 3.57 -5.65
CA SER A 106 14.85 4.60 -4.71
C SER A 106 14.58 6.03 -5.20
N ALA A 107 13.53 6.66 -4.66
CA ALA A 107 13.15 8.07 -4.83
C ALA A 107 13.99 8.85 -5.85
N VAL A 108 13.58 8.87 -7.12
CA VAL A 108 14.18 9.80 -8.10
C VAL A 108 13.34 11.06 -8.14
N LEU A 109 13.88 12.10 -7.50
CA LEU A 109 13.40 13.47 -7.56
C LEU A 109 13.72 14.02 -8.96
N MET A 110 12.73 14.12 -9.86
CA MET A 110 12.89 14.88 -11.09
C MET A 110 12.52 16.34 -10.83
N GLN A 111 13.52 17.18 -10.52
CA GLN A 111 13.38 18.61 -10.78
C GLN A 111 13.40 18.84 -12.30
N GLY A 112 12.22 18.84 -12.91
CA GLY A 112 12.04 19.30 -14.27
C GLY A 112 12.00 20.82 -14.28
N GLU A 113 13.03 21.46 -14.84
CA GLU A 113 12.99 22.86 -15.20
C GLU A 113 11.75 23.13 -16.07
N ARG A 114 11.08 24.24 -15.75
CA ARG A 114 9.79 24.66 -16.27
C ARG A 114 9.70 24.56 -17.80
N SER A 115 8.98 23.56 -18.28
CA SER A 115 8.13 23.68 -19.46
C SER A 115 6.88 22.85 -19.19
N HIS A 116 5.71 23.41 -19.54
CA HIS A 116 4.37 22.93 -19.20
C HIS A 116 4.22 21.39 -19.30
N PHE A 117 4.33 20.72 -18.16
CA PHE A 117 3.95 19.32 -17.96
C PHE A 117 3.45 19.22 -16.52
N SER A 118 2.21 18.78 -16.31
CA SER A 118 1.65 18.55 -14.97
C SER A 118 2.40 17.38 -14.33
N ALA A 119 3.48 17.68 -13.61
CA ALA A 119 4.29 16.67 -12.95
C ALA A 119 3.44 15.90 -11.92
N PRO A 120 3.58 14.56 -11.85
CA PRO A 120 2.90 13.77 -10.84
C PRO A 120 3.36 14.16 -9.44
N ARG A 121 2.47 14.06 -8.45
CA ARG A 121 2.84 14.25 -7.04
C ARG A 121 3.78 13.11 -6.67
N VAL A 122 5.03 13.42 -6.36
CA VAL A 122 6.00 12.46 -5.80
C VAL A 122 5.89 12.56 -4.28
N LEU A 123 5.69 11.43 -3.61
CA LEU A 123 5.68 11.39 -2.16
C LEU A 123 7.14 11.37 -1.68
N GLU A 124 7.59 12.43 -1.01
CA GLU A 124 8.90 12.42 -0.35
C GLU A 124 8.84 11.46 0.85
N SER A 125 9.46 10.29 0.72
CA SER A 125 9.76 9.45 1.87
C SER A 125 10.91 10.08 2.66
N LEU A 126 10.60 11.05 3.51
CA LEU A 126 11.47 11.48 4.61
C LEU A 126 11.55 10.32 5.62
N GLN A 127 12.42 9.34 5.36
CA GLN A 127 13.08 8.59 6.43
C GLN A 127 14.55 8.97 6.40
N LEU A 128 14.82 10.17 6.93
CA LEU A 128 16.15 10.70 7.14
C LEU A 128 16.67 10.16 8.50
N HIS A 129 17.58 9.19 8.41
CA HIS A 129 18.60 8.77 9.40
C HIS A 129 18.16 8.17 10.76
N GLN A 130 18.58 6.93 11.05
CA GLN A 130 19.74 6.63 11.92
C GLN A 130 19.90 5.11 12.15
N LEU A 131 21.04 4.56 11.70
CA LEU A 131 21.87 3.49 12.31
C LEU A 131 22.67 2.77 11.22
N LEU A 132 23.76 3.41 10.77
CA LEU A 132 25.15 2.94 10.88
C LEU A 132 26.08 4.14 10.68
#